data_AF-C7YT89-F1
#
_entry.id   AF-C7YT89-F1
#
_cell.length_a   1.000
_cell.length_b   1.000
_cell.length_c   1.000
_cell.angle_alpha   90.00
_cell.angle_beta   90.00
_cell.angle_gamma   90.00
#
_symmetry.space_group_name_H-M   'P 1'
#
loop_
_entity.id
_entity.type
_entity.pdbx_description
1 polymer ?
#
loop_
_entity_poly.entity_id
_entity_poly.type
_entity_poly.pdbx_seq_one_letter_code
_entity_poly.pdbx_strand_id
1 'polypeptide(L)'
;MGYPCQVFHASELPERVQTDLKGRKRKLESGVRNVDLTGCELLEMLQYKCEIKEPVKWDSPVQCYAVDRLFRKCKDRKGTFMVETTAWEGRDYPEAGSTGQKNDDKKDGKDKTPPQHYQWSSSWHSPDSAR
;
A
#
# COMPACT_ATOMS: atom_id res chain seq x y z
N MET A 1 22.72 6.23 4.28
CA MET A 1 22.57 4.87 3.73
C MET A 1 21.09 4.51 3.82
N GLY A 2 20.38 4.51 2.69
CA GLY A 2 18.99 4.04 2.65
C GLY A 2 18.96 2.51 2.73
N TYR A 3 18.05 1.95 3.52
CA TYR A 3 17.83 0.50 3.51
C TYR A 3 17.23 0.11 2.14
N PRO A 4 17.67 -1.00 1.52
CA PRO A 4 17.07 -1.46 0.28
C PRO A 4 15.59 -1.82 0.53
N CYS A 5 14.69 -0.97 0.06
CA CYS A 5 13.26 -1.25 0.05
C CYS A 5 12.97 -2.23 -1.09
N GLN A 6 12.69 -3.48 -0.76
CA GLN A 6 12.25 -4.45 -1.75
C GLN A 6 10.80 -4.17 -2.12
N VAL A 7 10.57 -3.90 -3.41
CA VAL A 7 9.23 -3.73 -3.99
C VAL A 7 8.66 -5.11 -4.31
N PHE A 8 7.42 -5.38 -3.89
CA PHE A 8 6.71 -6.63 -4.15
C PHE A 8 5.20 -6.42 -4.06
N HIS A 9 4.42 -7.24 -4.77
CA HIS A 9 2.98 -7.04 -4.86
C HIS A 9 2.28 -7.26 -3.52
N ALA A 10 1.19 -6.55 -3.25
CA ALA A 10 0.47 -6.64 -1.98
C ALA A 10 0.04 -8.08 -1.64
N SER A 11 -0.25 -8.90 -2.65
CA SER A 11 -0.59 -10.32 -2.48
C SER A 11 0.55 -11.18 -1.96
N GLU A 12 1.81 -10.77 -2.16
CA GLU A 12 2.99 -11.49 -1.65
C GLU A 12 3.27 -11.17 -0.17
N LEU A 13 2.57 -10.18 0.42
CA LEU A 13 2.82 -9.73 1.78
C LEU A 13 2.79 -10.85 2.83
N PRO A 14 1.82 -11.80 2.83
CA PRO A 14 1.79 -12.89 3.81
C PRO A 14 3.01 -13.81 3.75
N GLU A 15 3.65 -13.92 2.58
CA GLU A 15 4.88 -14.70 2.39
C GLU A 15 6.12 -13.88 2.76
N ARG A 16 6.22 -12.65 2.28
CA ARG A 16 7.38 -11.77 2.52
C ARG A 16 7.59 -11.46 4.00
N VAL A 17 6.51 -11.28 4.76
CA VAL A 17 6.59 -11.00 6.20
C VAL A 17 7.28 -12.12 6.99
N GLN A 18 7.31 -13.34 6.45
CA GLN A 18 7.94 -14.49 7.11
C GLN A 18 9.47 -14.39 7.13
N THR A 19 10.08 -13.48 6.38
CA THR A 19 11.53 -13.30 6.29
C THR A 19 11.99 -11.98 6.94
N ASP A 20 13.18 -11.98 7.53
CA ASP A 20 13.86 -10.79 8.04
C ASP A 20 14.50 -9.99 6.90
N LEU A 21 14.96 -8.77 7.19
CA LEU A 21 15.62 -7.91 6.18
C LEU A 21 16.92 -8.53 5.61
N LYS A 22 17.42 -9.62 6.18
CA LYS A 22 18.57 -10.38 5.69
C LYS A 22 18.15 -11.60 4.86
N GLY A 23 16.86 -11.73 4.52
CA GLY A 23 16.28 -12.82 3.76
C GLY A 23 16.15 -14.14 4.53
N ARG A 24 16.32 -14.14 5.86
CA ARG A 24 16.22 -15.36 6.67
C ARG A 24 14.82 -15.50 7.27
N LYS A 25 14.31 -16.73 7.37
CA LYS A 25 13.02 -16.98 8.03
C LYS A 25 13.03 -16.44 9.47
N ARG A 26 12.00 -15.66 9.82
CA ARG A 26 11.79 -15.14 11.17
C ARG A 26 11.55 -16.27 12.14
N LYS A 27 12.15 -16.16 13.32
CA LYS A 27 11.92 -17.08 14.44
C LYS A 27 10.84 -16.47 15.33
N LEU A 28 9.75 -17.18 15.51
CA LEU A 28 8.66 -16.78 16.40
C LEU A 28 8.83 -17.44 17.77
N GLU A 29 7.96 -17.06 18.71
CA GLU A 29 7.90 -17.71 20.02
C GLU A 29 7.47 -19.18 19.89
N SER A 30 7.77 -19.96 20.92
CA SER A 30 7.60 -21.42 20.92
C SER A 30 6.16 -21.82 20.56
N GLY A 31 6.00 -22.63 19.51
CA GLY A 31 4.71 -23.15 19.04
C GLY A 31 4.13 -22.44 17.80
N VAL A 32 4.56 -21.21 17.50
CA VAL A 32 4.07 -20.47 16.32
C VAL A 32 5.05 -20.65 15.15
N ARG A 33 4.56 -21.15 14.01
CA ARG A 33 5.41 -21.46 12.84
C ARG A 33 5.58 -20.31 11.87
N ASN A 34 4.56 -19.48 11.72
CA ASN A 34 4.49 -18.38 10.77
C ASN A 34 3.83 -17.15 11.42
N VAL A 35 4.20 -15.95 10.95
CA VAL A 35 3.58 -14.69 11.36
C VAL A 35 2.15 -14.68 10.83
N ASP A 36 1.18 -14.53 11.71
CA ASP A 36 -0.20 -14.25 11.35
C ASP A 36 -0.41 -12.73 11.36
N LEU A 37 -0.58 -12.14 10.17
CA LEU A 37 -0.83 -10.71 10.03
C LEU A 37 -2.14 -10.31 10.71
N THR A 38 -3.18 -11.14 10.64
CA THR A 38 -4.50 -10.79 11.18
C THR A 38 -4.51 -10.66 12.70
N GLY A 39 -3.64 -11.41 13.38
CA GLY A 39 -3.43 -11.32 14.83
C GLY A 39 -2.49 -10.20 15.28
N CYS A 40 -1.84 -9.47 14.37
CA CYS A 40 -1.00 -8.32 14.71
C CYS A 40 -1.84 -7.06 14.94
N GLU A 41 -1.39 -6.19 15.85
CA GLU A 41 -1.99 -4.88 16.14
C GLU A 41 -2.00 -4.01 14.86
N LEU A 42 -3.19 -3.53 14.47
CA LEU A 42 -3.38 -2.63 13.33
C LEU A 42 -3.29 -1.17 13.81
N LEU A 43 -2.39 -0.41 13.17
CA LEU A 43 -2.14 1.00 13.43
C LEU A 43 -2.43 1.81 12.16
N GLU A 44 -2.90 3.04 12.34
CA GLU A 44 -3.25 3.96 11.27
C GLU A 44 -2.45 5.25 11.42
N MET A 45 -1.95 5.78 10.30
CA MET A 45 -1.25 7.05 10.22
C MET A 45 -1.76 7.82 9.01
N LEU A 46 -2.31 9.00 9.27
CA LEU A 46 -2.71 9.95 8.24
C LEU A 46 -1.45 10.60 7.62
N GLN A 47 -1.28 10.45 6.32
CA GLN A 47 -0.31 11.17 5.50
C GLN A 47 -1.01 12.10 4.51
N TYR A 48 -0.27 13.05 3.96
CA TYR A 48 -0.77 13.91 2.88
C TYR A 48 0.09 13.70 1.64
N LYS A 49 -0.56 13.43 0.51
CA LYS A 49 0.08 13.44 -0.81
C LYS A 49 -0.22 14.79 -1.46
N CYS A 50 0.81 15.57 -1.73
CA CYS A 50 0.68 16.87 -2.39
C CYS A 50 1.21 16.79 -3.82
N GLU A 51 0.42 17.31 -4.76
CA GLU A 51 0.75 17.39 -6.17
C GLU A 51 0.65 18.84 -6.65
N ILE A 52 1.62 19.28 -7.44
CA ILE A 52 1.57 20.58 -8.12
C ILE A 52 0.77 20.38 -9.41
N LYS A 53 -0.34 21.10 -9.58
CA LYS A 53 -1.24 20.91 -10.73
C LYS A 53 -0.59 21.19 -12.07
N GLU A 54 0.20 22.25 -12.13
CA GLU A 54 0.87 22.74 -13.33
C GLU A 54 2.36 23.02 -13.01
N PRO A 55 3.22 21.99 -12.95
CA PRO A 55 4.60 22.12 -12.45
C PRO A 55 5.47 23.14 -13.17
N VAL A 56 5.08 23.53 -14.39
CA VAL A 56 5.82 24.48 -15.25
C VAL A 56 5.44 25.93 -14.95
N LYS A 57 4.26 26.20 -14.37
CA LYS A 57 3.84 27.55 -14.01
C LYS A 57 4.30 27.88 -12.59
N TRP A 58 4.93 29.03 -12.43
CA TRP A 58 5.53 29.46 -11.16
C TRP A 58 4.49 29.66 -10.03
N ASP A 59 3.24 29.99 -10.38
CA ASP A 59 2.14 30.23 -9.43
C ASP A 59 1.10 29.09 -9.46
N SER A 60 1.54 27.87 -9.79
CA SER A 60 0.64 26.72 -9.81
C SER A 60 0.17 26.36 -8.39
N PRO A 61 -1.13 26.10 -8.18
CA PRO A 61 -1.62 25.64 -6.89
C PRO A 61 -1.08 24.25 -6.56
N VAL A 62 -0.81 24.04 -5.27
CA VAL A 62 -0.49 22.74 -4.66
C VAL A 62 -1.78 22.14 -4.14
N GLN A 63 -2.14 20.95 -4.60
CA GLN A 63 -3.29 20.21 -4.08
C GLN A 63 -2.80 19.03 -3.24
N CYS A 64 -3.23 18.98 -1.98
CA CYS A 64 -2.92 17.90 -1.05
C CYS A 64 -4.15 17.04 -0.79
N TYR A 65 -3.94 15.73 -0.75
CA TYR A 65 -4.96 14.73 -0.47
C TYR A 65 -4.57 13.92 0.75
N ALA A 66 -5.54 13.66 1.62
CA ALA A 66 -5.38 12.76 2.77
C ALA A 66 -5.16 11.31 2.29
N VAL A 67 -4.20 10.62 2.89
CA VAL A 67 -3.83 9.24 2.59
C VAL A 67 -3.65 8.49 3.90
N ASP A 68 -4.59 7.60 4.22
CA ASP A 68 -4.49 6.75 5.40
C ASP A 68 -3.54 5.58 5.17
N ARG A 69 -2.43 5.56 5.90
CA ARG A 69 -1.46 4.47 5.88
C ARG A 69 -1.73 3.51 7.02
N LEU A 70 -1.85 2.23 6.70
CA LEU A 70 -2.11 1.18 7.66
C LEU A 70 -0.86 0.34 7.89
N PHE A 71 -0.55 0.08 9.16
CA PHE A 71 0.61 -0.70 9.57
C PHE A 71 0.20 -1.79 10.54
N ARG A 72 0.74 -2.99 10.36
CA ARG A 72 0.65 -4.03 11.37
C ARG A 72 1.93 -4.13 12.18
N LYS A 73 1.79 -4.03 13.49
CA LYS A 73 2.86 -4.21 14.46
C LYS A 73 2.85 -5.65 14.95
N CYS A 74 3.81 -6.42 14.45
CA CYS A 74 3.98 -7.84 14.73
C CYS A 74 5.15 -8.07 15.70
N LYS A 75 5.22 -9.27 16.27
CA LYS A 75 6.27 -9.69 17.19
C LYS A 75 6.99 -10.93 16.64
N ASP A 76 8.31 -10.92 16.71
CA ASP A 76 9.16 -12.09 16.55
C ASP A 76 10.05 -12.27 17.78
N ARG A 77 10.92 -13.29 17.77
CA ARG A 77 11.82 -13.58 18.90
C ARG A 77 12.83 -12.47 19.19
N LYS A 78 13.17 -11.64 18.21
CA LYS A 78 14.12 -10.53 18.37
C LYS A 78 13.46 -9.25 18.85
N GLY A 79 12.14 -9.11 18.69
CA GLY A 79 11.40 -7.96 19.17
C GLY A 79 10.14 -7.70 18.35
N THR A 80 9.71 -6.45 18.32
CA THR A 80 8.59 -6.02 17.49
C THR A 80 9.09 -5.48 16.15
N PHE A 81 8.27 -5.62 15.12
CA PHE A 81 8.53 -5.05 13.80
C PHE A 81 7.22 -4.55 13.20
N MET A 82 7.33 -3.56 12.33
CA MET A 82 6.19 -2.96 11.64
C MET A 82 6.22 -3.34 10.16
N VAL A 83 5.03 -3.54 9.61
CA VAL A 83 4.80 -3.85 8.20
C VAL A 83 3.70 -2.91 7.72
N GLU A 84 3.96 -2.15 6.66
CA GLU A 84 2.87 -1.44 6.02
C GLU A 84 1.95 -2.43 5.29
N THR A 85 0.67 -2.34 5.59
CA THR A 85 -0.38 -3.22 5.07
C THR A 85 -1.50 -2.44 4.38
N THR A 86 -1.38 -1.13 4.19
CA THR A 86 -2.34 -0.26 3.47
C THR A 86 -2.94 -0.94 2.24
N ALA A 87 -2.04 -1.45 1.40
CA ALA A 87 -2.30 -2.16 0.17
C ALA A 87 -3.04 -3.50 0.33
N TRP A 88 -2.82 -4.18 1.45
CA TRP A 88 -3.29 -5.52 1.76
C TRP A 88 -4.62 -5.53 2.52
N GLU A 89 -4.91 -4.51 3.33
CA GLU A 89 -6.17 -4.41 4.08
C GLU A 89 -7.38 -4.13 3.16
N GLY A 90 -7.16 -3.84 1.87
CA GLY A 90 -8.23 -3.76 0.88
C GLY A 90 -9.22 -2.62 1.09
N ARG A 91 -8.85 -1.56 1.83
CA ARG A 91 -9.67 -0.35 1.86
C ARG A 91 -9.60 0.30 0.48
N ASP A 92 -10.73 0.31 -0.22
CA ASP A 92 -10.93 1.22 -1.34
C ASP A 92 -10.70 2.62 -0.80
N TYR A 93 -9.62 3.27 -1.24
CA TYR A 93 -9.45 4.69 -0.99
C TYR A 93 -10.70 5.38 -1.55
N PRO A 94 -11.43 6.17 -0.74
CA PRO A 94 -12.43 7.03 -1.32
C PRO A 94 -11.68 7.98 -2.25
N GLU A 95 -11.79 7.75 -3.55
CA GLU A 95 -11.42 8.76 -4.54
C GLU A 95 -12.15 10.04 -4.12
N ALA A 96 -11.37 11.06 -3.78
CA ALA A 96 -11.88 12.38 -3.49
C ALA A 96 -12.55 12.92 -4.77
N GLY A 97 -13.82 12.58 -5.00
CA GLY A 97 -14.54 12.94 -6.21
C GLY A 97 -15.91 12.30 -6.49
N SER A 98 -16.41 11.32 -5.72
CA SER A 98 -17.74 10.75 -6.02
C SER A 98 -18.89 11.58 -5.43
N THR A 99 -19.23 12.68 -6.10
CA THR A 99 -20.61 13.20 -6.05
C THR A 99 -21.53 12.18 -6.72
N GLY A 100 -22.51 11.70 -5.97
CA GLY A 100 -23.43 10.67 -6.43
C GLY A 100 -24.27 11.11 -7.63
N GLN A 101 -24.48 10.16 -8.54
CA GLN A 101 -25.68 10.10 -9.38
C GLN A 101 -25.95 8.63 -9.72
N LYS A 102 -27.01 8.09 -9.12
CA LYS A 102 -27.70 6.90 -9.62
C LYS A 102 -28.24 7.22 -11.02
N ASN A 103 -28.01 6.34 -11.98
CA ASN A 103 -28.99 6.01 -13.01
C ASN A 103 -28.64 4.62 -13.58
N ASP A 104 -29.60 3.72 -13.46
CA ASP A 104 -29.67 2.43 -14.15
C ASP A 104 -29.89 2.66 -15.66
N ASP A 105 -29.09 2.02 -16.53
CA ASP A 105 -29.56 1.10 -17.59
C ASP A 105 -28.37 0.54 -18.43
N LYS A 106 -28.26 -0.80 -18.43
CA LYS A 106 -27.96 -1.71 -19.55
C LYS A 106 -26.58 -1.75 -20.27
N LYS A 107 -26.00 -2.96 -20.19
CA LYS A 107 -25.07 -3.71 -21.09
C LYS A 107 -24.03 -2.91 -21.90
N ASP A 108 -22.76 -3.23 -21.68
CA ASP A 108 -22.04 -4.12 -22.62
C ASP A 108 -20.75 -4.68 -21.99
N GLY A 109 -20.37 -5.89 -22.44
CA GLY A 109 -19.22 -6.62 -21.93
C GLY A 109 -17.91 -5.95 -22.33
N LYS A 110 -17.14 -5.50 -21.33
CA LYS A 110 -15.69 -5.32 -21.43
C LYS A 110 -15.05 -5.74 -20.12
N ASP A 111 -14.05 -6.61 -20.25
CA ASP A 111 -13.11 -7.01 -19.20
C ASP A 111 -12.79 -5.81 -18.31
N LYS A 112 -13.28 -5.85 -17.06
CA LYS A 112 -12.87 -4.89 -16.04
C LYS A 112 -11.51 -5.34 -15.56
N THR A 113 -10.47 -4.82 -16.18
CA THR A 113 -9.12 -4.82 -15.61
C THR A 113 -9.26 -4.40 -14.13
N PRO A 114 -8.76 -5.19 -13.16
CA PRO A 114 -8.85 -4.82 -11.76
C PRO A 114 -8.23 -3.43 -11.56
N PRO A 115 -8.81 -2.57 -10.70
CA PRO A 115 -8.28 -1.24 -10.46
C PRO A 115 -6.79 -1.33 -10.15
N GLN A 116 -5.99 -0.57 -10.91
CA GLN A 116 -4.53 -0.55 -10.76
C GLN A 116 -4.21 -0.21 -9.30
N HIS A 117 -3.74 -1.23 -8.59
CA HIS A 117 -3.36 -1.10 -7.21
C HIS A 117 -2.07 -0.27 -7.18
N TYR A 118 -2.18 0.99 -6.73
CA TYR A 118 -1.05 1.91 -6.65
C TYR A 118 -0.07 1.43 -5.56
N GLN A 119 0.92 0.68 -6.04
CA GLN A 119 1.93 0.04 -5.23
C GLN A 119 2.96 1.08 -4.77
N TRP A 120 2.84 1.51 -3.52
CA TRP A 120 3.47 2.69 -2.94
C TRP A 120 4.97 2.58 -2.63
N SER A 121 5.72 1.67 -3.25
CA SER A 121 7.18 1.61 -3.05
C SER A 121 7.93 2.05 -4.30
N SER A 122 8.40 3.30 -4.26
CA SER A 122 9.67 3.73 -4.85
C SER A 122 9.82 3.81 -6.38
N SER A 123 8.75 3.91 -7.17
CA SER A 123 8.87 4.37 -8.56
C SER A 123 8.08 5.66 -8.78
N TRP A 124 8.79 6.78 -8.92
CA TRP A 124 8.26 8.05 -9.44
C TRP A 124 7.89 7.99 -10.93
N HIS A 125 7.62 6.80 -11.45
CA HIS A 125 7.18 6.57 -12.81
C HIS A 125 5.96 5.65 -12.74
N SER A 126 4.88 6.09 -13.36
CA SER A 126 3.79 5.21 -13.77
C SER A 126 4.39 4.03 -14.57
N PRO A 127 3.85 2.81 -14.47
CA PRO A 127 4.39 1.62 -15.12
C PRO A 127 4.34 1.65 -16.66
N ASP A 128 4.12 2.81 -17.29
CA ASP A 128 3.93 2.98 -18.73
C ASP A 128 4.98 3.94 -19.35
N SER A 129 6.20 3.96 -18.81
CA SER A 129 7.30 4.76 -19.37
C SER A 129 8.64 4.04 -19.28
N ALA A 130 8.70 2.83 -19.83
CA ALA A 130 9.95 2.21 -20.23
C ALA A 130 9.71 1.44 -21.53
N ARG A 131 10.09 2.06 -22.66
CA ARG A 131 10.40 1.36 -23.91
C ARG A 131 11.88 1.03 -23.94
#